data_AF-A0A0W8FVT5-F1
#
_entry.id   AF-A0A0W8FVT5-F1
#
_cell.length_a   1.000
_cell.length_b   1.000
_cell.length_c   1.000
_cell.angle_alpha   90.00
_cell.angle_beta   90.00
_cell.angle_gamma   90.00
#
_symmetry.space_group_name_H-M   'P 1'
#
loop_
_entity.id
_entity.type
_entity.pdbx_description
1 polymer ?
#
loop_
_entity_poly.entity_id
_entity_poly.type
_entity_poly.pdbx_seq_one_letter_code
_entity_poly.pdbx_strand_id
1 'polypeptide(L)'
;MNKSATIQTRIDPKVKNQAQKILDKLNISMSEAISIFLTQVSLHKGIPFEIKIPNKLTEETLRKSEKGENLHEVSDVKQLFEELEN
;
A
#
# COMPACT_ATOMS: atom_id res chain seq x y z
N MET A 1 -27.59 16.79 -4.65
CA MET A 1 -26.48 17.68 -4.23
C MET A 1 -25.18 17.02 -4.61
N ASN A 2 -24.47 17.56 -5.61
CA ASN A 2 -23.21 17.00 -6.07
C ASN A 2 -22.15 17.28 -5.01
N LYS A 3 -21.84 16.29 -4.16
CA LYS A 3 -20.77 16.42 -3.17
C LYS A 3 -19.42 16.37 -3.90
N SER A 4 -18.95 17.52 -4.36
CA SER A 4 -17.60 17.68 -4.89
C SER A 4 -16.67 18.12 -3.76
N ALA A 5 -15.59 17.38 -3.54
CA ALA A 5 -14.48 17.77 -2.67
C ALA A 5 -13.28 18.16 -3.53
N THR A 6 -12.58 19.24 -3.17
CA THR A 6 -11.40 19.73 -3.89
C THR A 6 -10.13 19.26 -3.19
N ILE A 7 -9.17 18.75 -3.96
CA ILE A 7 -7.84 18.37 -3.46
C ILE A 7 -6.82 19.39 -3.97
N GLN A 8 -6.11 20.03 -3.04
CA GLN A 8 -4.97 20.90 -3.34
C GLN A 8 -3.73 20.37 -2.62
N THR A 9 -2.65 20.17 -3.36
CA THR A 9 -1.39 19.65 -2.81
C THR A 9 -0.19 20.31 -3.47
N ARG A 10 0.90 20.43 -2.72
CA ARG A 10 2.20 20.84 -3.26
C ARG A 10 2.96 19.60 -3.69
N ILE A 11 3.55 19.65 -4.88
CA ILE A 11 4.37 18.58 -5.43
C ILE A 11 5.58 19.21 -6.13
N ASP A 12 6.67 18.46 -6.19
CA ASP A 12 7.83 18.85 -6.98
C ASP A 12 7.40 19.06 -8.46
N PRO A 13 7.70 20.22 -9.07
CA PRO A 13 7.38 20.49 -10.47
C PRO A 13 7.93 19.45 -11.45
N LYS A 14 9.11 18.88 -11.18
CA LYS A 14 9.71 17.83 -12.01
C LYS A 14 8.86 16.57 -11.98
N VAL A 15 8.42 16.15 -10.80
CA VAL A 15 7.55 14.97 -10.62
C VAL A 15 6.21 15.18 -11.33
N LYS A 16 5.59 16.36 -11.15
CA LYS A 16 4.34 16.71 -11.85
C LYS A 16 4.49 16.61 -13.37
N ASN A 17 5.55 17.20 -13.92
CA ASN A 17 5.78 17.23 -15.37
C ASN A 17 6.07 15.84 -15.94
N GLN A 18 6.81 14.99 -15.21
CA GLN A 18 7.06 13.61 -15.62
C GLN A 18 5.78 12.78 -15.60
N ALA A 19 5.00 12.85 -14.53
CA ALA A 19 3.72 12.15 -14.42
C ALA A 19 2.76 12.58 -15.52
N GLN A 20 2.62 13.89 -15.77
CA GLN A 20 1.74 14.42 -16.83
C GLN A 20 2.08 13.83 -18.19
N LYS A 21 3.36 13.81 -18.59
CA LYS A 21 3.80 13.24 -19.88
C LYS A 21 3.44 11.76 -20.05
N ILE A 22 3.42 11.00 -18.96
CA ILE A 22 3.05 9.57 -19.00
C ILE A 22 1.54 9.44 -19.12
N LEU A 23 0.79 10.18 -18.29
CA LEU A 23 -0.67 10.16 -18.30
C LEU A 23 -1.27 10.64 -19.63
N ASP A 24 -0.67 11.65 -20.26
CA ASP A 24 -1.07 12.14 -21.58
C ASP A 24 -0.98 11.04 -22.65
N LYS A 25 0.06 10.19 -22.60
CA LYS A 25 0.19 9.04 -23.52
C LYS A 25 -0.90 7.99 -23.32
N LEU A 26 -1.48 7.94 -22.12
CA LEU A 26 -2.58 7.05 -21.77
C LEU A 26 -3.95 7.69 -21.98
N ASN A 27 -4.01 8.95 -22.44
CA ASN A 27 -5.22 9.77 -22.51
C ASN A 27 -5.95 9.89 -21.16
N ILE A 28 -5.18 10.01 -20.07
CA ILE A 28 -5.69 10.18 -18.71
C ILE A 28 -5.25 11.55 -18.20
N SER A 29 -6.18 12.31 -17.62
CA SER A 29 -5.85 13.57 -16.95
C SER A 29 -5.27 13.34 -15.55
N MET A 30 -4.53 14.33 -15.03
CA MET A 30 -4.00 14.28 -13.67
C MET A 30 -5.10 14.07 -12.61
N SER A 31 -6.26 14.72 -12.80
CA SER A 31 -7.41 14.60 -11.90
C SER A 31 -8.02 13.21 -11.92
N GLU A 32 -8.14 12.59 -13.10
CA GLU A 32 -8.61 11.21 -13.23
C GLU A 32 -7.64 10.23 -12.57
N ALA A 33 -6.33 10.41 -12.76
CA ALA A 33 -5.33 9.56 -12.12
C ALA A 33 -5.40 9.63 -10.58
N ILE A 34 -5.55 10.85 -10.02
CA ILE A 34 -5.74 11.03 -8.57
C ILE A 34 -7.06 10.39 -8.11
N SER A 35 -8.14 10.54 -8.87
CA SER A 35 -9.42 9.92 -8.54
C SER A 35 -9.31 8.40 -8.52
N ILE A 36 -8.69 7.80 -9.54
CA ILE A 36 -8.44 6.35 -9.62
C ILE A 36 -7.63 5.89 -8.42
N PHE A 37 -6.54 6.58 -8.08
CA PHE A 37 -5.71 6.25 -6.93
C PHE A 37 -6.53 6.23 -5.62
N LEU A 38 -7.32 7.26 -5.35
CA LEU A 38 -8.13 7.34 -4.12
C LEU A 38 -9.25 6.29 -4.08
N THR A 39 -9.84 5.98 -5.23
CA THR A 39 -10.80 4.87 -5.35
C THR A 39 -10.12 3.54 -5.03
N GLN A 40 -8.92 3.31 -5.53
CA GLN A 40 -8.14 2.10 -5.24
C GLN A 40 -7.76 1.99 -3.76
N VAL A 41 -7.34 3.10 -3.14
CA VAL A 41 -7.06 3.14 -1.69
C VAL A 41 -8.32 2.76 -0.88
N SER A 42 -9.46 3.31 -1.26
CA SER A 42 -10.74 3.05 -0.58
C SER A 42 -11.19 1.60 -0.76
N LEU A 43 -11.03 1.05 -1.97
CA LEU A 43 -11.44 -0.32 -2.32
C LEU A 43 -10.58 -1.37 -1.59
N HIS A 44 -9.26 -1.17 -1.58
CA HIS A 44 -8.32 -2.13 -1.01
C HIS A 44 -8.02 -1.91 0.48
N LYS A 45 -8.57 -0.85 1.09
CA LYS A 45 -8.26 -0.42 2.47
C LYS A 45 -6.75 -0.33 2.73
N GLY A 46 -6.00 0.14 1.73
CA GLY A 46 -4.54 0.11 1.73
C GLY A 46 -3.96 0.83 0.51
N ILE A 47 -2.64 0.96 0.46
CA ILE A 47 -1.97 1.61 -0.67
C ILE A 47 -1.97 0.65 -1.88
N PRO A 48 -2.42 1.10 -3.07
CA PRO A 48 -2.62 0.24 -4.24
C PRO A 48 -1.33 0.01 -5.04
N PHE A 49 -0.21 -0.12 -4.34
CA PHE A 49 1.07 -0.55 -4.88
C PHE A 49 1.90 -1.15 -3.75
N GLU A 50 2.84 -2.01 -4.11
CA GLU A 50 3.69 -2.69 -3.16
C GLU A 50 4.59 -1.71 -2.38
N ILE A 51 4.46 -1.71 -1.06
CA ILE A 51 5.35 -0.93 -0.18
C ILE A 51 6.58 -1.80 0.12
N LYS A 52 7.66 -1.56 -0.61
CA LYS A 52 8.89 -2.37 -0.55
C LYS A 52 9.79 -2.08 0.65
N ILE A 53 9.48 -1.07 1.46
CA ILE A 53 10.26 -0.74 2.66
C ILE A 53 9.48 -1.23 3.88
N PRO A 54 9.88 -2.34 4.50
CA PRO A 54 9.27 -2.77 5.74
C PRO A 54 9.48 -1.68 6.80
N ASN A 55 8.48 -1.47 7.65
CA ASN A 55 8.68 -0.63 8.83
C ASN A 55 9.65 -1.33 9.80
N LYS A 56 10.21 -0.60 10.77
CA LYS A 56 11.21 -1.15 11.71
C LYS A 56 10.73 -2.43 12.41
N LEU A 57 9.46 -2.49 12.79
CA LEU A 57 8.89 -3.67 13.45
C LEU A 57 8.85 -4.87 12.51
N THR A 58 8.38 -4.68 11.28
CA THR A 58 8.34 -5.72 10.24
C THR A 58 9.76 -6.19 9.88
N GLU A 59 10.70 -5.26 9.73
CA GLU A 59 12.11 -5.57 9.46
C GLU A 59 12.75 -6.39 10.59
N GLU A 60 12.57 -5.96 11.84
CA GLU A 60 13.09 -6.68 13.01
C GLU A 60 12.46 -8.07 13.15
N THR A 61 11.15 -8.18 12.90
CA THR A 61 10.42 -9.46 12.98
C THR A 61 10.92 -10.43 11.93
N LEU A 62 11.02 -10.00 10.67
CA LEU A 62 11.56 -10.82 9.58
C LEU A 62 13.00 -11.29 9.89
N ARG A 63 13.86 -10.39 10.38
CA ARG A 63 15.24 -10.72 10.74
C ARG A 63 15.34 -11.74 11.87
N LYS A 64 14.44 -11.68 12.87
CA LYS A 64 14.38 -12.65 13.98
C LYS A 64 13.91 -14.01 13.46
N SER A 65 12.85 -14.04 12.65
CA SER A 65 12.34 -15.26 12.04
C SER A 65 13.38 -15.96 11.15
N GLU A 66 14.14 -15.20 10.34
CA GLU A 66 15.25 -15.74 9.52
C GLU A 66 16.36 -16.40 10.36
N LYS A 67 16.52 -15.98 11.61
CA LYS A 67 17.48 -16.55 12.57
C LYS A 67 16.93 -17.71 13.40
N GLY A 68 15.67 -18.09 13.19
CA GLY A 68 15.00 -19.10 14.01
C GLY A 68 14.54 -18.58 15.38
N GLU A 69 14.56 -17.26 15.60
CA GLU A 69 14.15 -16.65 16.87
C GLU A 69 12.63 -16.37 16.86
N ASN A 70 11.95 -16.66 17.97
CA ASN A 70 10.51 -16.48 18.15
C ASN A 70 9.64 -17.17 17.08
N LEU A 71 10.07 -18.36 16.63
CA LEU A 71 9.27 -19.21 15.78
C LEU A 71 8.39 -20.13 16.63
N HIS A 72 7.16 -20.33 16.17
CA HIS A 72 6.21 -21.29 16.73
C HIS A 72 5.98 -22.37 15.67
N GLU A 73 6.27 -23.62 16.01
CA GLU A 73 6.06 -24.76 15.12
C GLU A 73 4.77 -25.47 15.49
N VAL A 74 3.93 -25.70 14.49
CA VAL A 74 2.66 -26.41 14.64
C VAL A 74 2.63 -27.61 13.70
N SER A 75 2.03 -28.70 14.16
CA SER A 75 2.03 -29.97 13.45
C SER A 75 0.96 -30.08 12.37
N ASP A 76 -0.13 -29.31 12.50
CA ASP A 76 -1.22 -29.26 11.55
C ASP A 76 -1.94 -27.90 11.53
N VAL A 77 -2.83 -27.73 10.55
CA VAL A 77 -3.61 -26.50 10.35
C VAL A 77 -4.56 -26.22 11.52
N LYS A 78 -5.08 -27.25 12.18
CA LYS A 78 -6.01 -27.09 13.29
C LYS A 78 -5.28 -26.48 14.49
N GLN A 79 -4.10 -26.98 14.80
CA GLN A 79 -3.23 -26.45 15.85
C GLN A 79 -2.80 -25.00 15.56
N LEU A 80 -2.54 -24.66 14.28
CA LEU A 80 -2.24 -23.28 13.89
C LEU A 80 -3.35 -22.30 14.28
N PHE A 81 -4.60 -22.62 13.98
CA PHE A 81 -5.72 -21.74 14.33
C PHE A 81 -5.96 -21.66 15.84
N GLU A 82 -5.79 -22.76 16.58
CA GLU A 82 -5.87 -22.76 18.04
C GLU A 82 -4.81 -21.86 18.70
N GLU A 83 -3.59 -21.78 18.14
CA GLU A 83 -2.54 -20.88 18.64
C GLU A 83 -2.73 -19.41 18.25
N LEU A 84 -3.34 -19.12 17.07
CA LEU A 84 -3.55 -17.75 16.59
C LEU A 84 -4.78 -17.04 17.21
N GLU A 85 -5.75 -17.79 17.74
CA GLU A 85 -6.97 -17.26 18.37
C GLU A 85 -6.82 -16.94 19.87
N ASN A 86 -5.65 -17.21 20.46
CA ASN A 86 -5.29 -16.87 21.85
C ASN A 86 -4.52 -15.55 21.96
#